data_AF-T1BT67-F1
#
_entry.id   AF-T1BT67-F1
#
_cell.length_a   1.000
_cell.length_b   1.000
_cell.length_c   1.000
_cell.angle_alpha   90.00
_cell.angle_beta   90.00
_cell.angle_gamma   90.00
#
_symmetry.space_group_name_H-M   'P 1'
#
loop_
_entity.id
_entity.type
_entity.pdbx_description
1 polymer ?
#
loop_
_entity_poly.entity_id
_entity_poly.type
_entity_poly.pdbx_seq_one_letter_code
_entity_poly.pdbx_strand_id
1 'polypeptide(L)'
;AVTIPAAFLNAMALLFALLSIGIAPHVITSAFVESSSNLFGMITGIPGNIGVTDGSLVALIGTLFKTSFATSSAITIMTRFATLWFGVLLGGVTLLYSFRYWTENKIFKKRGKTAKHGGTKTRKRT
;
A
#
# COMPACT_ATOMS: atom_id res chain seq x y z
N ALA A 1 9.08 -2.81 -11.02
CA ALA A 1 10.46 -2.60 -10.57
C ALA A 1 10.43 -1.82 -9.27
N VAL A 2 11.00 -2.37 -8.19
CA VAL A 2 11.24 -1.59 -6.97
C VAL A 2 12.41 -0.66 -7.28
N THR A 3 12.23 0.65 -7.11
CA THR A 3 13.29 1.63 -7.38
C THR A 3 14.35 1.55 -6.27
N ILE A 4 15.62 1.87 -6.59
CA ILE A 4 16.70 1.89 -5.60
C ILE A 4 16.33 2.72 -4.35
N PRO A 5 15.71 3.91 -4.48
CA PRO A 5 15.25 4.67 -3.33
C PRO A 5 14.20 3.92 -2.48
N ALA A 6 13.24 3.24 -3.12
CA ALA A 6 12.20 2.51 -2.39
C ALA A 6 12.78 1.32 -1.63
N ALA A 7 13.68 0.56 -2.24
CA ALA A 7 14.37 -0.56 -1.58
C ALA A 7 15.20 -0.08 -0.38
N PHE A 8 15.89 1.06 -0.53
CA PHE A 8 16.64 1.67 0.57
C PHE A 8 15.73 2.12 1.73
N LEU A 9 14.61 2.76 1.43
CA LEU A 9 13.65 3.21 2.45
C LEU A 9 13.02 2.03 3.20
N ASN A 10 12.68 0.94 2.50
CA ASN A 10 12.17 -0.27 3.15
C ASN A 10 13.22 -0.92 4.06
N ALA A 11 14.48 -0.97 3.63
CA ALA A 11 15.58 -1.45 4.47
C ALA A 11 15.74 -0.60 5.74
N MET A 12 15.60 0.73 5.61
CA MET A 12 15.67 1.66 6.74
C MET A 12 14.50 1.48 7.71
N ALA A 13 13.28 1.26 7.19
CA ALA A 13 12.12 0.96 8.01
C ALA A 13 12.31 -0.31 8.85
N LEU A 14 12.83 -1.37 8.24
CA LEU A 14 13.17 -2.60 8.95
C LEU A 14 14.28 -2.35 9.99
N LEU A 15 15.32 -1.59 9.65
CA LEU A 15 16.39 -1.23 10.58
C LEU A 15 15.84 -0.51 11.81
N PHE A 16 14.96 0.48 11.65
CA PHE A 16 14.33 1.17 12.78
C PHE A 16 13.42 0.24 13.61
N ALA A 17 12.74 -0.71 12.97
CA ALA A 17 11.91 -1.69 13.67
C ALA A 17 12.73 -2.71 14.48
N LEU A 18 13.95 -3.05 14.05
CA LEU A 18 14.87 -3.85 14.86
C LEU A 18 15.49 -3.01 15.99
N LEU A 19 15.84 -1.75 15.70
CA LEU A 19 16.42 -0.83 16.68
C LEU A 19 15.46 -0.54 17.84
N SER A 20 14.15 -0.49 17.58
CA SER A 20 13.14 -0.26 18.62
C SER A 20 13.10 -1.36 19.70
N ILE A 21 13.54 -2.57 19.35
CA ILE A 21 13.64 -3.73 20.26
C ILE A 21 15.05 -3.86 20.85
N GLY A 22 15.97 -2.97 20.48
CA GLY A 22 17.36 -2.95 20.98
C GLY A 22 18.32 -3.83 20.17
N ILE A 23 17.90 -4.33 19.01
CA ILE A 23 18.78 -5.06 18.08
C ILE A 23 19.37 -4.03 17.12
N ALA A 24 20.70 -3.95 17.04
CA ALA A 24 21.40 -3.06 16.11
C ALA A 24 21.91 -3.85 14.89
N PRO A 25 21.08 -4.06 13.85
CA PRO A 25 21.51 -4.72 12.62
C PRO A 25 22.39 -3.79 11.78
N HIS A 26 23.26 -4.37 10.98
CA HIS A 26 23.95 -3.62 9.92
C HIS A 26 22.97 -3.30 8.78
N VAL A 27 23.11 -2.12 8.16
CA VAL A 27 22.21 -1.65 7.08
C VAL A 27 22.12 -2.66 5.93
N ILE A 28 23.25 -3.27 5.58
CA ILE A 28 23.35 -4.30 4.53
C ILE A 28 22.49 -5.53 4.88
N THR A 29 22.49 -5.96 6.15
CA THR A 29 21.73 -7.13 6.59
C THR A 29 20.23 -6.86 6.53
N SER A 30 19.77 -5.68 6.97
CA SER A 30 18.36 -5.27 6.87
C SER A 30 17.93 -5.14 5.40
N ALA A 31 18.77 -4.57 4.54
CA ALA A 31 18.49 -4.45 3.12
C ALA A 31 18.39 -5.81 2.43
N PHE A 32 19.27 -6.76 2.78
CA PHE A 32 19.21 -8.13 2.30
C PHE A 32 17.92 -8.82 2.71
N VAL A 33 17.57 -8.78 4.00
CA VAL A 33 16.36 -9.42 4.53
C VAL A 33 15.10 -8.89 3.87
N GLU A 34 14.96 -7.58 3.75
CA GLU A 34 13.77 -6.97 3.13
C GLU A 34 13.72 -7.26 1.62
N SER A 35 14.83 -7.08 0.90
CA SER A 35 14.87 -7.29 -0.55
C SER A 35 14.59 -8.74 -0.93
N SER A 36 15.18 -9.70 -0.22
CA SER A 36 14.92 -11.13 -0.44
C SER A 36 13.46 -11.47 -0.14
N SER A 37 12.90 -10.96 0.96
CA SER A 37 11.51 -11.22 1.33
C SER A 37 10.53 -10.64 0.30
N ASN A 38 10.83 -9.45 -0.24
CA ASN A 38 10.00 -8.80 -1.24
C ASN A 38 10.12 -9.50 -2.60
N LEU A 39 11.30 -10.03 -2.95
CA LEU A 39 11.50 -10.87 -4.13
C LEU A 39 10.64 -12.14 -4.05
N PHE A 40 10.64 -12.83 -2.91
CA PHE A 40 9.77 -13.99 -2.70
C PHE A 40 8.29 -13.64 -2.83
N GLY A 41 7.87 -12.49 -2.28
CA GLY A 41 6.49 -12.00 -2.45
C GLY A 41 6.13 -11.74 -3.90
N MET A 42 7.01 -11.06 -4.64
CA MET A 42 6.78 -10.75 -6.05
C MET A 42 6.62 -11.98 -6.93
N ILE A 43 7.37 -13.06 -6.65
CA ILE A 43 7.25 -14.33 -7.40
C ILE A 43 5.83 -14.92 -7.28
N THR A 44 5.12 -14.65 -6.18
CA THR A 44 3.78 -15.22 -5.96
C THR A 44 2.65 -14.48 -6.67
N GLY A 45 2.90 -13.26 -7.15
CA GLY A 45 1.90 -12.46 -7.86
C GLY A 45 0.68 -12.04 -7.01
N ILE A 46 0.74 -12.21 -5.69
CA ILE A 46 -0.35 -11.82 -4.78
C ILE A 46 -0.36 -10.29 -4.66
N PRO A 47 -1.49 -9.61 -4.92
CA PRO A 47 -1.58 -8.16 -4.74
C PRO A 47 -1.29 -7.80 -3.28
N GLY A 48 -0.25 -7.00 -3.06
CA GLY A 48 0.19 -6.59 -1.72
C GLY A 48 1.17 -7.55 -1.03
N ASN A 49 1.59 -8.65 -1.69
CA ASN A 49 2.60 -9.59 -1.19
C ASN A 49 2.30 -10.12 0.23
N ILE A 50 1.01 -10.29 0.54
CA ILE A 50 0.52 -10.66 1.87
C ILE A 50 0.78 -12.15 2.10
N GLY A 51 1.27 -12.51 3.28
CA GLY A 51 1.52 -13.89 3.69
C GLY A 51 2.91 -14.38 3.30
N VAL A 52 3.30 -14.26 2.02
CA VAL A 52 4.60 -14.79 1.56
C VAL A 52 5.75 -13.92 2.06
N THR A 53 5.71 -12.61 1.78
CA THR A 53 6.75 -11.71 2.28
C THR A 53 6.73 -11.61 3.80
N ASP A 54 5.57 -11.78 4.46
CA ASP A 54 5.50 -11.81 5.92
C ASP A 54 6.16 -13.05 6.49
N GLY A 55 5.88 -14.21 5.90
CA GLY A 55 6.53 -15.47 6.26
C GLY A 55 8.04 -15.41 6.04
N SER A 56 8.48 -14.86 4.90
CA SER A 56 9.91 -14.68 4.61
C SER A 56 10.58 -13.73 5.58
N LEU A 57 9.96 -12.60 5.93
CA LEU A 57 10.50 -11.65 6.91
C LEU A 57 10.64 -12.30 8.28
N VAL A 58 9.59 -12.96 8.77
CA VAL A 58 9.61 -13.64 10.07
C VAL A 58 10.67 -14.73 10.11
N ALA A 59 10.79 -15.52 9.04
CA ALA A 59 11.78 -16.58 8.93
C ALA A 59 13.21 -16.03 8.88
N LEU A 60 13.49 -15.04 8.04
CA LEU A 60 14.82 -14.42 7.91
C LEU A 60 15.23 -13.68 9.19
N ILE A 61 14.32 -12.93 9.81
CA ILE A 61 14.60 -12.23 11.08
C ILE A 61 14.87 -13.25 12.19
N GLY A 62 14.00 -14.27 12.33
CA GLY A 62 14.17 -15.31 13.34
C GLY A 62 15.47 -16.10 13.18
N THR A 63 15.88 -16.40 11.94
CA THR A 63 17.11 -17.17 11.67
C THR A 63 18.37 -16.33 11.82
N LEU A 64 18.40 -15.09 11.33
CA LEU A 64 19.59 -14.24 11.36
C LEU A 64 19.83 -13.60 12.73
N PHE A 65 18.77 -13.20 13.43
CA PHE A 65 18.88 -12.51 14.72
C PHE A 65 18.56 -13.39 15.92
N LYS A 66 18.26 -14.69 15.71
CA LYS A 66 17.92 -15.67 16.75
C LYS A 66 16.79 -15.19 17.69
N THR A 67 15.83 -14.46 17.14
CA THR A 67 14.70 -13.89 17.88
C THR A 67 13.54 -14.88 17.98
N SER A 68 12.71 -14.72 19.01
CA SER A 68 11.47 -15.50 19.14
C SER A 68 10.51 -15.20 17.99
N PHE A 69 9.65 -16.17 17.65
CA PHE A 69 8.61 -15.99 16.63
C PHE A 69 7.69 -14.79 16.93
N ALA A 70 7.36 -14.57 18.21
CA ALA A 70 6.55 -13.44 18.65
C ALA A 70 7.24 -12.09 18.36
N THR A 71 8.54 -11.99 18.63
CA THR A 71 9.32 -10.78 18.35
C THR A 71 9.46 -10.53 16.85
N SER A 72 9.82 -11.55 16.08
CA SER A 72 10.00 -11.44 14.62
C SER A 72 8.70 -11.06 13.90
N SER A 73 7.57 -11.61 14.34
CA SER A 73 6.25 -11.27 13.80
C SER A 73 5.81 -9.84 14.15
N ALA A 74 6.07 -9.38 15.37
CA ALA A 74 5.81 -8.00 15.77
C ALA A 74 6.60 -7.00 14.92
N ILE A 75 7.90 -7.24 14.73
CA ILE A 75 8.78 -6.41 13.87
C ILE A 75 8.25 -6.37 12.43
N THR A 76 7.84 -7.53 11.91
CA THR A 76 7.29 -7.64 10.56
C THR A 76 6.03 -6.80 10.41
N ILE A 77 5.05 -6.95 11.31
CA ILE A 77 3.80 -6.19 11.28
C ILE A 77 4.07 -4.68 11.36
N MET A 78 4.95 -4.26 12.26
CA MET A 78 5.33 -2.85 12.43
C MET A 78 5.94 -2.28 11.14
N THR A 79 6.85 -3.02 10.51
CA THR A 79 7.50 -2.62 9.25
C THR A 79 6.48 -2.51 8.11
N ARG A 80 5.58 -3.49 7.97
CA ARG A 80 4.56 -3.52 6.91
C ARG A 80 3.54 -2.40 7.04
N PHE A 81 3.14 -2.09 8.27
CA PHE A 81 2.23 -0.99 8.54
C PHE A 81 2.82 0.34 8.08
N ALA A 82 4.12 0.55 8.30
CA ALA A 82 4.82 1.77 7.90
C ALA A 82 4.95 1.93 6.37
N THR A 83 5.13 0.85 5.60
CA THR A 83 5.48 0.93 4.17
C THR A 83 4.33 0.68 3.21
N LEU A 84 3.45 -0.29 3.49
CA LEU A 84 2.36 -0.68 2.58
C LEU A 84 1.05 0.01 2.92
N TRP A 85 0.65 -0.03 4.19
CA TRP A 85 -0.68 0.43 4.61
C TRP A 85 -0.83 1.95 4.50
N PHE A 86 0.27 2.69 4.66
CA PHE A 86 0.28 4.13 4.36
C PHE A 86 -0.10 4.42 2.91
N GLY A 87 0.50 3.71 1.95
CA GLY A 87 0.21 3.88 0.52
C GLY A 87 -1.22 3.48 0.16
N VAL A 88 -1.74 2.38 0.74
CA VAL A 88 -3.12 1.92 0.50
C VAL A 88 -4.15 2.90 1.06
N LEU A 89 -3.93 3.44 2.26
CA LEU A 89 -4.82 4.44 2.85
C LEU A 89 -4.84 5.72 2.00
N LEU A 90 -3.69 6.21 1.57
CA LEU A 90 -3.60 7.39 0.71
C LEU A 90 -4.28 7.16 -0.65
N GLY A 91 -4.04 5.99 -1.27
CA GLY A 91 -4.71 5.57 -2.49
C GLY A 91 -6.23 5.44 -2.34
N GLY A 92 -6.68 4.85 -1.23
CA GLY A 92 -8.10 4.73 -0.91
C GLY A 92 -8.77 6.09 -0.69
N VAL A 93 -8.12 6.99 0.05
CA VAL A 93 -8.61 8.36 0.28
C VAL A 93 -8.72 9.12 -1.03
N THR A 94 -7.68 9.11 -1.87
CA THR A 94 -7.69 9.79 -3.18
C THR A 94 -8.74 9.22 -4.13
N LEU A 95 -8.92 7.90 -4.14
CA LEU A 95 -9.96 7.25 -4.93
C LEU A 95 -11.37 7.65 -4.44
N LEU A 96 -11.60 7.68 -3.13
CA LEU A 96 -12.87 8.13 -2.55
C LEU A 96 -13.19 9.58 -2.94
N TYR A 97 -12.21 10.49 -2.87
CA TYR A 97 -12.39 11.87 -3.31
C TYR A 97 -12.71 11.96 -4.81
N SER A 98 -11.98 11.22 -5.65
CA SER A 98 -12.24 11.19 -7.09
C SER A 98 -13.60 10.60 -7.44
N PHE A 99 -14.03 9.56 -6.72
CA PHE A 99 -15.32 8.93 -6.94
C PHE A 99 -16.47 9.87 -6.58
N ARG A 100 -16.32 10.68 -5.52
CA ARG A 100 -17.27 11.75 -5.18
C ARG A 100 -17.38 12.79 -6.30
N TYR A 101 -16.24 13.26 -6.81
CA TYR A 101 -16.21 14.25 -7.90
C TYR A 101 -16.86 13.75 -9.21
N TRP A 102 -16.62 12.49 -9.57
CA TRP A 102 -17.19 11.93 -10.80
C TRP A 102 -18.72 11.74 -10.70
N THR A 103 -19.21 11.39 -9.51
CA THR A 103 -20.63 11.16 -9.28
C THR A 103 -21.44 12.45 -9.39
N GLU A 104 -20.97 13.55 -8.81
CA GLU A 104 -21.64 14.86 -8.88
C GLU A 104 -21.75 15.38 -10.31
N ASN A 105 -20.68 15.25 -11.11
CA ASN A 105 -20.66 15.69 -12.50
C ASN A 105 -21.65 14.91 -13.39
N LYS A 106 -21.86 13.62 -13.13
CA LYS A 106 -22.86 12.83 -13.86
C LYS A 106 -24.29 13.25 -13.55
N ILE A 107 -24.57 13.68 -12.32
CA ILE A 107 -25.90 14.17 -11.91
C ILE A 107 -26.20 15.52 -12.55
N PHE A 108 -25.25 16.45 -12.54
CA PHE A 108 -25.39 17.76 -13.20
C PHE A 108 -25.58 17.63 -14.72
N LYS A 109 -24.81 16.77 -15.38
CA LYS A 109 -24.95 16.53 -16.83
C LYS A 109 -26.29 15.87 -17.20
N LYS A 110 -26.84 15.01 -16.33
CA LYS A 110 -28.19 14.44 -16.52
C LYS A 110 -29.28 15.50 -16.39
N ARG A 111 -29.26 16.33 -15.33
CA ARG A 111 -30.22 17.43 -15.11
C ARG A 111 -30.22 18.46 -16.25
N GLY A 112 -29.04 18.84 -16.74
CA GLY A 112 -28.92 19.77 -17.87
C GLY A 112 -29.52 19.23 -19.18
N LYS A 113 -29.40 17.92 -19.43
CA LYS A 113 -30.03 17.29 -20.61
C LYS A 113 -31.56 17.17 -20.49
N THR A 114 -32.10 16.92 -19.30
CA THR A 114 -33.56 16.82 -19.08
C THR A 114 -34.26 18.17 -19.22
N ALA A 115 -33.66 19.25 -18.71
CA ALA A 115 -34.18 20.61 -18.88
C ALA A 115 -34.21 21.04 -20.35
N LYS A 116 -33.19 20.68 -21.15
CA LYS A 116 -33.10 21.03 -22.57
C LYS A 116 -34.08 20.26 -23.48
N HIS A 117 -34.60 19.11 -23.05
CA HIS A 117 -35.61 18.34 -23.79
C HIS A 117 -37.05 18.63 -23.34
N GLY A 118 -37.25 19.13 -22.11
CA GLY A 118 -38.57 19.59 -21.63
C GLY A 118 -39.01 20.93 -22.23
N GLY A 119 -38.07 21.84 -22.53
CA GLY A 119 -38.38 23.17 -23.07
C GLY A 119 -38.72 23.22 -24.56
N THR A 120 -38.41 22.19 -25.34
CA THR A 120 -38.58 22.22 -26.81
C THR A 120 -39.94 21.72 -27.30
N LYS A 121 -40.73 21.07 -26.43
CA LYS A 121 -42.04 20.52 -26.83
C LYS A 121 -43.20 21.53 -26.77
N THR A 122 -43.02 22.71 -26.16
CA THR A 122 -44.12 23.66 -25.95
C THR A 122 -44.20 24.79 -26.99
N ARG A 123 -43.27 24.88 -27.95
CA ARG A 123 -43.17 26.03 -28.90
C ARG A 123 -43.59 25.73 -30.35
N LYS A 124 -44.39 24.68 -30.59
CA LYS A 124 -44.91 24.32 -31.94
C LYS A 124 -46.41 24.01 -31.94
N ARG A 125 -47.20 24.76 -31.17
CA ARG A 125 -48.67 24.80 -31.30
C ARG A 125 -49.15 26.23 -31.09
N THR A 126 -49.09 27.03 -32.14
CA THR A 126 -49.93 28.20 -32.43
C THR A 126 -49.60 28.64 -33.84
#